data_AF-A0A9D8RSN2-F1
#
_entry.id   AF-A0A9D8RSN2-F1
#
_cell.length_a   1.000
_cell.length_b   1.000
_cell.length_c   1.000
_cell.angle_alpha   90.00
_cell.angle_beta   90.00
_cell.angle_gamma   90.00
#
_symmetry.space_group_name_H-M   'P 1'
#
loop_
_entity.id
_entity.type
_entity.pdbx_description
1 polymer ?
#
loop_
_entity_poly.entity_id
_entity_poly.type
_entity_poly.pdbx_seq_one_letter_code
_entity_poly.pdbx_strand_id
1 'polypeptide(L)'
;MNTQAYRPDGFVSAGADIREYYYSQNTLEKAAATGKILEARTTLCDSEFSLHVDLGSMKGKIPKSEAVYNVSGEEVKDIAVITRVGKIVCFKVIGFEVQGEETVAILSRREAQRDCLENHLMQLL
;
A
#
# COMPACT_ATOMS: atom_id res chain seq x y z
N MET A 1 -23.87 4.50 28.39
CA MET A 1 -23.59 5.73 27.62
C MET A 1 -22.08 5.82 27.48
N ASN A 2 -21.50 5.33 26.38
CA ASN A 2 -20.05 5.34 26.16
C ASN A 2 -19.71 6.53 25.28
N THR A 3 -19.23 7.61 25.91
CA THR A 3 -18.73 8.80 25.24
C THR A 3 -17.38 8.45 24.62
N GLN A 4 -17.38 8.12 23.33
CA GLN A 4 -16.16 7.87 22.59
C GLN A 4 -15.43 9.21 22.42
N ALA A 5 -14.31 9.35 23.14
CA ALA A 5 -13.51 10.56 23.19
C ALA A 5 -12.93 10.89 21.81
N TYR A 6 -13.33 12.05 21.28
CA TYR A 6 -12.75 12.67 20.08
C TYR A 6 -11.25 12.90 20.31
N ARG A 7 -10.39 12.37 19.42
CA ARG A 7 -8.94 12.60 19.46
C ARG A 7 -8.53 13.56 18.33
N PRO A 8 -7.89 14.70 18.65
CA PRO A 8 -7.49 15.68 17.65
C PRO A 8 -6.32 15.17 16.80
N ASP A 9 -6.29 15.65 15.56
CA ASP A 9 -5.21 15.41 14.59
C ASP A 9 -3.84 15.72 15.21
N GLY A 10 -2.93 14.74 15.13
CA GLY A 10 -1.58 14.84 15.69
C GLY A 10 -1.31 14.01 16.94
N PHE A 11 -2.26 13.19 17.42
CA PHE A 11 -1.98 12.20 18.46
C PHE A 11 -1.13 11.05 17.89
N VAL A 12 0.17 11.27 17.78
CA VAL A 12 1.17 10.21 17.64
C VAL A 12 1.11 9.40 18.92
N SER A 13 0.47 8.24 18.88
CA SER A 13 0.60 7.23 19.93
C SER A 13 2.06 6.80 19.95
N ALA A 14 2.87 7.46 20.77
CA ALA A 14 4.18 7.00 21.17
C ALA A 14 3.99 5.59 21.75
N GLY A 15 4.31 4.56 20.96
CA GLY A 15 4.22 3.15 21.37
C GLY A 15 2.98 2.37 20.89
N ALA A 16 2.34 2.73 19.77
CA ALA A 16 1.46 1.78 19.09
C ALA A 16 2.31 0.95 18.11
N ASP A 17 2.54 -0.32 18.46
CA ASP A 17 3.02 -1.42 17.62
C ASP A 17 3.19 -1.04 16.16
N ILE A 18 4.44 -0.87 15.74
CA ILE A 18 4.77 -1.11 14.36
C ILE A 18 4.49 -2.60 14.14
N ARG A 19 3.26 -2.94 13.74
CA ARG A 19 2.96 -4.25 13.18
C ARG A 19 3.77 -4.34 11.89
N GLU A 20 4.97 -4.87 12.00
CA GLU A 20 5.74 -5.31 10.85
C GLU A 20 4.96 -6.48 10.25
N TYR A 21 4.24 -6.20 9.16
CA TYR A 21 3.47 -7.21 8.46
C TYR A 21 4.41 -8.03 7.59
N TYR A 22 4.97 -9.09 8.19
CA TYR A 22 5.76 -10.08 7.48
C TYR A 22 4.81 -11.05 6.76
N TYR A 23 4.81 -11.01 5.42
CA TYR A 23 4.06 -11.92 4.57
C TYR A 23 4.97 -12.99 3.99
N SER A 24 4.58 -14.26 4.14
CA SER A 24 5.21 -15.37 3.42
C SER A 24 4.87 -15.32 1.93
N GLN A 25 5.75 -15.88 1.08
CA GLN A 25 5.52 -15.99 -0.37
C GLN A 25 4.12 -16.55 -0.70
N ASN A 26 3.73 -17.66 -0.07
CA ASN A 26 2.41 -18.28 -0.28
C ASN A 26 1.24 -17.34 0.08
N THR A 27 1.41 -16.44 1.06
CA THR A 27 0.40 -15.43 1.41
C THR A 27 0.27 -14.38 0.33
N LEU A 28 1.41 -13.94 -0.23
CA LEU A 28 1.44 -12.97 -1.34
C LEU A 28 0.85 -13.57 -2.62
N GLU A 29 1.17 -14.82 -2.94
CA GLU A 29 0.61 -15.55 -4.09
C GLU A 29 -0.90 -15.72 -3.96
N LYS A 30 -1.39 -16.12 -2.78
CA LYS A 30 -2.82 -16.18 -2.51
C LYS A 30 -3.48 -14.81 -2.59
N ALA A 31 -2.84 -13.76 -2.08
CA ALA A 31 -3.37 -12.40 -2.16
C ALA A 31 -3.43 -11.91 -3.61
N ALA A 32 -2.45 -12.26 -4.44
CA ALA A 32 -2.46 -11.99 -5.88
C ALA A 32 -3.62 -12.71 -6.57
N ALA A 33 -3.81 -14.01 -6.29
CA ALA A 33 -4.88 -14.82 -6.89
C ALA A 33 -6.29 -14.38 -6.45
N THR A 34 -6.44 -13.95 -5.20
CA THR A 34 -7.74 -13.52 -4.63
C THR A 34 -8.02 -12.04 -4.81
N GLY A 35 -7.02 -11.24 -5.25
CA GLY A 35 -7.12 -9.79 -5.25
C GLY A 35 -7.33 -9.22 -3.85
N LYS A 36 -6.73 -9.82 -2.81
CA LYS A 36 -6.87 -9.34 -1.43
C LYS A 36 -6.05 -8.07 -1.22
N ILE A 37 -6.63 -7.08 -0.56
CA ILE A 37 -5.92 -5.87 -0.12
C ILE A 37 -5.07 -6.21 1.11
N LEU A 38 -3.78 -5.90 1.03
CA LEU A 38 -2.78 -6.07 2.09
C LEU A 38 -2.23 -4.70 2.52
N GLU A 39 -1.54 -4.68 3.66
CA GLU A 39 -1.01 -3.46 4.26
C GLU A 39 0.43 -3.69 4.70
N ALA A 40 1.35 -2.81 4.31
CA ALA A 40 2.72 -2.87 4.80
C ALA A 40 3.37 -1.48 4.78
N ARG A 41 4.55 -1.40 5.39
CA ARG A 41 5.31 -0.17 5.48
C ARG A 41 6.14 0.04 4.21
N THR A 42 6.01 1.22 3.62
CA THR A 42 6.95 1.66 2.58
C THR A 42 8.30 1.98 3.22
N THR A 43 9.38 1.42 2.68
CA THR A 43 10.74 1.62 3.18
C THR A 43 11.39 2.85 2.54
N LEU A 44 11.33 2.94 1.21
CA LEU A 44 12.00 3.98 0.45
C LEU A 44 11.30 4.28 -0.88
N CYS A 45 11.66 5.39 -1.50
CA CYS A 45 11.27 5.75 -2.86
C CYS A 45 12.54 5.75 -3.72
N ASP A 46 12.50 5.09 -4.87
CA ASP A 46 13.58 5.10 -5.84
C ASP A 46 13.53 6.36 -6.74
N SER A 47 14.58 6.57 -7.55
CA SER A 47 14.70 7.67 -8.52
C SER A 47 13.60 7.65 -9.59
N GLU A 48 13.00 6.49 -9.87
CA GLU A 48 11.83 6.36 -10.76
C GLU A 48 10.49 6.70 -10.08
N PHE A 49 10.49 7.26 -8.88
CA PHE A 49 9.30 7.44 -8.05
C PHE A 49 8.52 6.14 -7.80
N SER A 50 9.27 5.03 -7.69
CA SER A 50 8.72 3.74 -7.28
C SER A 50 8.87 3.59 -5.77
N LEU A 51 7.77 3.27 -5.08
CA LEU A 51 7.81 2.99 -3.65
C LEU A 51 8.21 1.54 -3.42
N HIS A 52 9.21 1.35 -2.58
CA HIS A 52 9.60 0.03 -2.11
C HIS A 52 8.90 -0.24 -0.79
N VAL A 53 8.46 -1.49 -0.63
CA VAL A 53 7.71 -1.97 0.51
C VAL A 53 8.43 -3.20 1.04
N ASP A 54 8.64 -3.25 2.34
CA ASP A 54 9.12 -4.48 2.96
C ASP A 54 7.93 -5.40 3.25
N LEU A 55 7.92 -6.57 2.62
CA LEU A 55 6.90 -7.60 2.84
C LEU A 55 7.44 -8.72 3.74
N GLY A 56 8.64 -8.58 4.29
CA GLY A 56 9.28 -9.59 5.12
C GLY A 56 9.98 -10.71 4.35
N SER A 57 9.23 -11.56 3.64
CA SER A 57 9.84 -12.66 2.87
C SER A 57 10.41 -12.22 1.52
N MET A 58 9.97 -11.08 0.99
CA MET A 58 10.47 -10.50 -0.25
C MET A 58 10.24 -8.99 -0.28
N LYS A 59 10.84 -8.32 -1.25
CA LYS A 59 10.61 -6.89 -1.49
C LYS A 59 9.36 -6.70 -2.34
N GLY A 60 8.61 -5.65 -2.05
CA GLY A 60 7.52 -5.14 -2.88
C GLY A 60 7.94 -3.86 -3.59
N LYS A 61 7.47 -3.66 -4.83
CA LYS A 61 7.63 -2.43 -5.61
C LYS A 61 6.26 -1.94 -6.06
N ILE A 62 5.95 -0.68 -5.75
CA ILE A 62 4.79 0.05 -6.26
C ILE A 62 5.32 1.09 -7.27
N PRO A 63 5.15 0.88 -8.58
CA PRO A 63 5.56 1.86 -9.58
C PRO A 63 4.72 3.14 -9.47
N LYS A 64 5.25 4.27 -9.96
CA LYS A 64 4.58 5.59 -9.92
C LYS A 64 3.13 5.53 -10.44
N SER A 65 2.92 4.84 -11.56
CA SER A 65 1.59 4.66 -12.19
C SER A 65 0.57 3.94 -11.29
N GLU A 66 1.05 3.12 -10.35
CA GLU A 66 0.25 2.33 -9.43
C GLU A 66 0.25 2.88 -7.99
N ALA A 67 0.95 4.01 -7.75
CA ALA A 67 1.10 4.60 -6.42
C ALA A 67 -0.13 5.40 -5.98
N VAL A 68 -0.87 6.02 -6.92
CA VAL A 68 -2.03 6.85 -6.62
C VAL A 68 -3.12 6.60 -7.65
N TYR A 69 -4.34 6.35 -7.17
CA TYR A 69 -5.54 6.40 -7.99
C TYR A 69 -5.98 7.85 -8.20
N ASN A 70 -5.91 8.31 -9.45
CA ASN A 70 -6.46 9.60 -9.85
C ASN A 70 -7.69 9.39 -10.73
N VAL A 71 -8.85 9.85 -10.26
CA VAL A 71 -10.13 9.79 -10.99
C VAL A 71 -10.11 10.71 -12.21
N SER A 72 -9.40 11.83 -12.13
CA SER A 72 -9.32 12.82 -13.22
C SER A 72 -8.37 12.41 -14.36
N GLY A 73 -7.61 11.32 -14.18
CA GLY A 73 -6.60 10.89 -15.16
C GLY A 73 -5.36 11.79 -15.26
N GLU A 74 -5.23 12.81 -14.40
CA GLU A 74 -4.06 13.69 -14.39
C GLU A 74 -2.82 12.97 -13.84
N GLU A 75 -1.64 13.42 -14.27
CA GLU A 75 -0.37 12.86 -13.83
C GLU A 75 -0.21 12.95 -12.30
N VAL A 76 0.20 11.84 -11.68
CA VAL A 76 0.46 11.77 -10.25
C VAL A 76 1.67 12.65 -9.94
N LYS A 77 1.44 13.75 -9.18
CA LYS A 77 2.52 14.63 -8.72
C LYS A 77 3.50 13.85 -7.85
N ASP A 78 4.80 14.04 -8.08
CA ASP A 78 5.85 13.28 -7.40
C ASP A 78 5.82 13.42 -5.86
N ILE A 79 5.45 14.61 -5.37
CA ILE A 79 5.20 14.89 -3.94
C ILE A 79 4.18 13.92 -3.31
N ALA A 80 3.15 13.48 -4.05
CA ALA A 80 2.13 12.57 -3.55
C ALA A 80 2.69 11.16 -3.29
N VAL A 81 3.77 10.79 -3.98
CA VAL A 81 4.49 9.53 -3.80
C VAL A 81 5.48 9.65 -2.65
N ILE A 82 6.32 10.69 -2.63
CA ILE A 82 7.37 10.89 -1.61
C ILE A 82 6.78 10.97 -0.19
N THR A 83 5.63 11.63 -0.03
CA THR A 83 4.96 11.79 1.28
C THR A 83 4.44 10.49 1.89
N ARG A 84 4.52 9.37 1.16
CA ARG A 84 4.12 8.04 1.62
C ARG A 84 5.27 7.22 2.17
N VAL A 85 6.53 7.59 1.90
CA VAL A 85 7.70 6.89 2.46
C VAL A 85 7.62 6.88 4.00
N GLY A 86 7.92 5.73 4.60
CA GLY A 86 7.82 5.50 6.05
C GLY A 86 6.40 5.30 6.59
N LYS A 87 5.34 5.41 5.76
CA LYS A 87 3.95 5.20 6.19
C LYS A 87 3.46 3.79 5.85
N ILE A 88 2.44 3.35 6.58
CA ILE A 88 1.70 2.14 6.22
C ILE A 88 0.79 2.46 5.03
N VAL A 89 0.82 1.62 4.01
CA VAL A 89 0.01 1.77 2.80
C VAL A 89 -0.72 0.46 2.49
N CYS A 90 -1.97 0.58 2.03
CA CYS A 90 -2.77 -0.54 1.55
C CYS A 90 -2.54 -0.76 0.05
N PHE A 91 -2.33 -1.99 -0.40
CA PHE A 91 -2.05 -2.34 -1.80
C PHE A 91 -2.61 -3.72 -2.16
N LYS A 92 -2.76 -4.00 -3.45
CA LYS A 92 -3.02 -5.32 -4.00
C LYS A 92 -1.74 -5.85 -4.65
N VAL A 93 -1.50 -7.15 -4.57
CA VAL A 93 -0.41 -7.79 -5.33
C VAL A 93 -0.92 -8.04 -6.74
N ILE A 94 -0.27 -7.45 -7.75
CA ILE A 94 -0.70 -7.54 -9.15
C ILE A 94 0.22 -8.45 -9.98
N GLY A 95 1.38 -8.79 -9.45
CA GLY A 95 2.32 -9.69 -10.10
C GLY A 95 3.61 -9.86 -9.31
N PHE A 96 4.54 -10.57 -9.92
CA PHE A 96 5.89 -10.78 -9.40
C PHE A 96 6.88 -10.60 -10.56
N GLU A 97 7.96 -9.89 -10.32
CA GLU A 97 9.02 -9.61 -11.27
C GLU A 97 10.35 -10.15 -10.73
N VAL A 98 11.13 -10.79 -11.58
CA VAL A 98 12.47 -11.29 -11.21
C VAL A 98 13.49 -10.21 -11.56
N GLN A 99 14.10 -9.60 -10.55
CA GLN A 99 15.19 -8.65 -10.71
C GLN A 99 16.50 -9.32 -10.31
N GLY A 100 17.21 -9.85 -11.30
CA GLY A 100 18.43 -10.62 -11.08
C GLY A 100 18.15 -11.95 -10.39
N GLU A 101 18.64 -12.12 -9.16
CA GLU A 101 18.43 -13.32 -8.34
C GLU A 101 17.30 -13.13 -7.30
N GLU A 102 16.75 -11.93 -7.17
CA GLU A 102 15.67 -11.63 -6.23
C GLU A 102 14.31 -11.56 -6.96
N THR A 103 13.27 -12.18 -6.38
CA THR A 103 11.89 -11.98 -6.84
C THR A 103 11.28 -10.80 -6.07
N VAL A 104 10.69 -9.86 -6.79
CA VAL A 104 10.05 -8.65 -6.25
C VAL A 104 8.56 -8.71 -6.54
N ALA A 105 7.73 -8.51 -5.54
CA ALA A 105 6.28 -8.43 -5.74
C ALA A 105 5.93 -7.07 -6.34
N ILE A 106 5.16 -7.06 -7.42
CA ILE A 106 4.61 -5.83 -7.99
C ILE A 106 3.28 -5.55 -7.30
N LEU A 107 3.19 -4.36 -6.72
CA LEU A 107 2.11 -3.96 -5.84
C LEU A 107 1.37 -2.76 -6.45
N SER A 108 0.04 -2.75 -6.33
CA SER A 108 -0.80 -1.64 -6.75
C SER A 108 -1.57 -1.04 -5.59
N ARG A 109 -1.23 0.20 -5.26
CA ARG A 109 -2.00 1.04 -4.35
C ARG A 109 -3.24 1.58 -5.06
N ARG A 110 -3.10 1.88 -6.35
CA ARG A 110 -4.15 2.37 -7.23
C ARG A 110 -5.34 1.41 -7.26
N GLU A 111 -5.10 0.12 -7.46
CA GLU A 111 -6.18 -0.87 -7.49
C GLU A 111 -6.82 -1.06 -6.12
N ALA A 112 -6.05 -1.03 -5.02
CA ALA A 112 -6.62 -1.06 -3.68
C ALA A 112 -7.54 0.15 -3.41
N GLN A 113 -7.15 1.34 -3.88
CA GLN A 113 -7.98 2.54 -3.79
C GLN A 113 -9.22 2.46 -4.67
N ARG A 114 -9.11 1.95 -5.90
CA ARG A 114 -10.25 1.74 -6.81
C ARG A 114 -11.25 0.78 -6.19
N ASP A 115 -10.78 -0.37 -5.72
CA ASP A 115 -11.59 -1.42 -5.09
C ASP A 115 -12.29 -0.90 -3.83
N CYS A 116 -11.58 -0.15 -2.99
CA CYS A 116 -12.17 0.53 -1.84
C CYS A 116 -13.23 1.55 -2.27
N LEU A 117 -12.96 2.37 -3.29
CA LEU A 117 -13.93 3.35 -3.78
C LEU A 117 -15.19 2.68 -4.36
N GLU A 118 -15.03 1.65 -5.20
CA GLU A 118 -16.13 0.87 -5.79
C GLU A 118 -16.96 0.18 -4.72
N ASN A 119 -16.32 -0.49 -3.74
CA ASN A 119 -17.00 -1.17 -2.66
C ASN A 119 -17.61 -0.22 -1.61
N HIS A 120 -17.01 0.95 -1.38
CA HIS A 120 -17.51 1.92 -0.42
C HIS A 120 -18.64 2.79 -1.01
N LEU A 121 -18.62 3.10 -2.30
CA LEU A 121 -19.77 3.72 -2.99
C LEU A 121 -21.01 2.81 -2.98
N MET A 122 -20.83 1.49 -3.01
CA MET A 122 -21.94 0.55 -2.82
C MET A 122 -22.56 0.57 -1.41
N GLN A 123 -21.88 1.12 -0.40
CA GLN A 123 -22.41 1.21 0.97
C GLN A 123 -23.11 2.55 1.28
N LEU A 124 -23.03 3.54 0.40
CA LEU A 124 -23.72 4.83 0.53
C LEU A 124 -24.97 4.96 -0.36
N LEU A 125 -25.30 3.92 -1.14
CA LEU A 125 -26.53 3.78 -1.93
C LEU A 125 -27.46 2.75 -1.26
#